data_AF-A0A1G3PKW4-F1
#
_entry.id   AF-A0A1G3PKW4-F1
#
_cell.length_a   1.000
_cell.length_b   1.000
_cell.length_c   1.000
_cell.angle_alpha   90.00
_cell.angle_beta   90.00
_cell.angle_gamma   90.00
#
_symmetry.space_group_name_H-M   'P 1'
#
loop_
_entity.id
_entity.type
_entity.pdbx_description
1 polymer ?
#
loop_
_entity_poly.entity_id
_entity_poly.type
_entity_poly.pdbx_seq_one_letter_code
_entity_poly.pdbx_strand_id
1 'polypeptide(L)'
;MPQAPSVPINEVLDEAQNNLYSQDSIGIMFNNLGLIKFKNMLSMPNDGGIPLYTIMMKPDNIGLILDKVPKLFPYTKGVTLKLTAPQKRRKLITYLNDSILDFVDRMELETSINIIHELTANGEKANLENIIMRQKLATDPKNVPPLIRNERDMLLKLCNDHKKWVKISWKFTHKIFKIEVKNNTPIDSMGLSNIKQKVSTKLNTIADGFMGEIDDKIGAGLGLFFVNFFKDEMKEKYDFETIFRVYESDFDETIASLTVMFEKN
;
A
#
# COMPACT_ATOMS: atom_id res chain seq x y z
N MET A 1 -5.52 3.91 25.44
CA MET A 1 -5.77 2.63 24.73
C MET A 1 -4.50 1.81 24.81
N PRO A 2 -4.56 0.47 24.98
CA PRO A 2 -3.36 -0.35 24.91
C PRO A 2 -2.74 -0.18 23.52
N GLN A 3 -1.43 0.08 23.44
CA GLN A 3 -0.69 0.15 22.18
C GLN A 3 -0.94 -1.15 21.40
N ALA A 4 -1.36 -1.06 20.15
CA ALA A 4 -1.36 -2.24 19.28
C ALA A 4 0.08 -2.78 19.27
N PRO A 5 0.29 -4.09 19.43
CA PRO A 5 1.63 -4.65 19.40
C PRO A 5 2.23 -4.38 18.02
N SER A 6 3.27 -3.55 17.97
CA SER A 6 4.07 -3.36 16.76
C SER A 6 4.61 -4.72 16.34
N VAL A 7 4.52 -5.02 15.04
CA VAL A 7 4.99 -6.31 14.52
C VAL A 7 6.49 -6.43 14.82
N PRO A 8 6.93 -7.43 15.60
CA PRO A 8 8.34 -7.59 15.92
C PRO A 8 9.16 -7.81 14.63
N ILE A 9 10.33 -7.19 14.53
CA ILE A 9 11.21 -7.35 13.36
C ILE A 9 11.50 -8.82 13.04
N ASN A 10 11.63 -9.67 14.06
CA ASN A 10 11.87 -11.11 13.90
C ASN A 10 10.76 -11.81 13.11
N GLU A 11 9.50 -11.44 13.31
CA GLU A 11 8.39 -12.02 12.56
C GLU A 11 8.43 -11.66 11.07
N VAL A 12 8.94 -10.47 10.73
CA VAL A 12 9.14 -10.05 9.33
C VAL A 12 10.31 -10.82 8.70
N LEU A 13 11.37 -11.07 9.48
CA LEU A 13 12.54 -11.83 9.03
C LEU A 13 12.19 -13.29 8.73
N ASP A 14 11.36 -13.92 9.57
CA ASP A 14 10.92 -15.30 9.36
C ASP A 14 10.11 -15.45 8.05
N GLU A 15 9.26 -14.48 7.72
CA GLU A 15 8.54 -14.47 6.42
C GLU A 15 9.50 -14.35 5.23
N ALA A 16 10.59 -13.60 5.40
CA ALA A 16 11.55 -13.32 4.34
C ALA A 16 12.47 -14.50 4.00
N GLN A 17 12.76 -15.36 5.00
CA GLN A 17 13.63 -16.53 4.82
C GLN A 17 13.01 -17.62 3.94
N ASN A 18 11.68 -17.58 3.74
CA ASN A 18 10.96 -18.58 2.94
C ASN A 18 11.03 -18.35 1.41
N ASN A 19 11.96 -17.53 0.94
CA ASN A 19 12.30 -17.33 -0.49
C ASN A 19 11.11 -16.99 -1.41
N LEU A 20 10.05 -16.44 -0.83
CA LEU A 20 8.90 -15.95 -1.56
C LEU A 20 9.32 -14.61 -2.20
N TYR A 21 9.83 -14.65 -3.43
CA TYR A 21 9.92 -13.57 -4.46
C TYR A 21 10.99 -12.47 -4.32
N SER A 22 11.98 -12.54 -5.22
CA SER A 22 13.19 -11.70 -5.32
C SER A 22 13.03 -10.36 -6.05
N GLN A 23 11.80 -9.87 -6.22
CA GLN A 23 11.48 -8.70 -7.06
C GLN A 23 10.81 -7.56 -6.28
N ASP A 24 10.55 -7.77 -4.99
CA ASP A 24 10.08 -6.71 -4.10
C ASP A 24 11.20 -5.66 -3.94
N SER A 25 10.83 -4.38 -3.87
CA SER A 25 11.81 -3.30 -3.73
C SER A 25 11.31 -2.20 -2.81
N ILE A 26 12.21 -1.68 -2.01
CA ILE A 26 11.97 -0.49 -1.19
C ILE A 26 12.65 0.72 -1.84
N GLY A 27 11.90 1.81 -1.99
CA GLY A 27 12.40 3.08 -2.49
C GLY A 27 12.46 4.11 -1.37
N ILE A 28 13.51 4.90 -1.34
CA ILE A 28 13.72 5.97 -0.35
C ILE A 28 13.74 7.30 -1.09
N MET A 29 12.82 8.20 -0.71
CA MET A 29 12.76 9.56 -1.24
C MET A 29 13.40 10.51 -0.24
N PHE A 30 14.59 11.01 -0.54
CA PHE A 30 15.28 11.95 0.35
C PHE A 30 14.63 13.34 0.35
N ASN A 31 14.64 14.00 1.52
CA ASN A 31 14.38 15.42 1.66
C ASN A 31 15.66 16.22 1.35
N ASN A 32 15.62 17.56 1.43
CA ASN A 32 16.79 18.41 1.11
C ASN A 32 18.00 18.07 1.99
N LEU A 33 17.79 17.78 3.28
CA LEU A 33 18.87 17.40 4.20
C LEU A 33 19.49 16.06 3.80
N GLY A 34 18.67 15.07 3.46
CA GLY A 34 19.13 13.78 2.95
C GLY A 34 19.92 13.90 1.66
N LEU A 35 19.47 14.73 0.72
CA LEU A 35 20.18 14.95 -0.54
C LEU A 35 21.56 15.58 -0.32
N ILE A 36 21.68 16.52 0.60
CA ILE A 36 22.98 17.11 0.97
C ILE A 36 23.86 16.05 1.64
N LYS A 37 23.33 15.32 2.62
CA LYS A 37 24.08 14.35 3.42
C LYS A 37 24.59 13.16 2.59
N PHE A 38 23.79 12.68 1.64
CA PHE A 38 24.07 11.46 0.87
C PHE A 38 24.45 11.75 -0.59
N LYS A 39 24.70 13.02 -0.96
CA LYS A 39 25.00 13.45 -2.35
C LYS A 39 26.02 12.56 -3.06
N ASN A 40 27.11 12.20 -2.37
CA ASN A 40 28.23 11.43 -2.94
C ASN A 40 27.92 9.93 -3.08
N MET A 41 26.87 9.43 -2.42
CA MET A 41 26.42 8.04 -2.49
C MET A 41 25.30 7.85 -3.54
N LEU A 42 24.66 8.94 -3.97
CA LEU A 42 23.51 8.94 -4.90
C LEU A 42 23.93 9.06 -6.37
N SER A 43 25.17 8.71 -6.72
CA SER A 43 25.78 8.93 -8.05
C SER A 43 25.24 8.05 -9.19
N MET A 44 24.06 7.42 -9.05
CA MET A 44 23.38 6.78 -10.18
C MET A 44 22.39 7.76 -10.84
N PRO A 45 22.18 7.68 -12.16
CA PRO A 45 21.35 8.63 -12.88
C PRO A 45 19.92 8.58 -12.34
N ASN A 46 19.47 9.68 -11.77
CA ASN A 46 18.08 9.87 -11.41
C ASN A 46 17.25 9.88 -12.70
N ASP A 47 16.31 8.94 -12.84
CA ASP A 47 15.24 9.03 -13.84
C ASP A 47 14.32 10.22 -13.50
N GLY A 48 14.78 11.42 -13.86
CA GLY A 48 13.97 12.56 -14.31
C GLY A 48 12.90 13.17 -13.40
N GLY A 49 12.70 12.74 -12.15
CA GLY A 49 11.55 13.24 -11.37
C GLY A 49 11.77 13.46 -9.89
N ILE A 50 12.31 12.47 -9.16
CA ILE A 50 12.52 12.54 -7.71
C ILE A 50 13.69 11.60 -7.40
N PRO A 51 14.69 11.97 -6.58
CA PRO A 51 15.75 11.04 -6.19
C PRO A 51 15.14 9.91 -5.36
N LEU A 52 14.85 8.79 -6.03
CA LEU A 52 14.34 7.56 -5.44
C LEU A 52 15.51 6.57 -5.41
N TYR A 53 16.11 6.38 -4.24
CA TYR A 53 17.07 5.29 -4.07
C TYR A 53 16.31 3.99 -3.89
N THR A 54 16.41 3.08 -4.86
CA THR A 54 15.65 1.82 -4.88
C THR A 54 16.57 0.65 -4.53
N ILE A 55 16.17 -0.13 -3.53
CA ILE A 55 16.88 -1.30 -3.03
C ILE A 55 15.99 -2.52 -3.27
N MET A 56 16.50 -3.51 -4.00
CA MET A 56 15.85 -4.80 -4.14
C MET A 56 15.89 -5.55 -2.81
N MET A 57 14.74 -6.02 -2.36
CA MET A 57 14.60 -6.80 -1.14
C MET A 57 14.94 -8.25 -1.45
N LYS A 58 16.14 -8.67 -1.04
CA LYS A 58 16.63 -10.04 -1.17
C LYS A 58 16.70 -10.68 0.22
N PRO A 59 16.58 -12.01 0.32
CA PRO A 59 16.63 -12.70 1.61
C PRO A 59 17.86 -12.37 2.46
N ASP A 60 19.01 -12.15 1.81
CA ASP A 60 20.30 -11.87 2.45
C ASP A 60 20.46 -10.41 2.93
N ASN A 61 19.64 -9.47 2.44
CA ASN A 61 19.76 -8.06 2.78
C ASN A 61 18.55 -7.49 3.54
N ILE A 62 17.47 -8.25 3.69
CA ILE A 62 16.23 -7.73 4.29
C ILE A 62 16.42 -7.28 5.75
N GLY A 63 17.16 -8.04 6.57
CA GLY A 63 17.42 -7.62 7.95
C GLY A 63 18.23 -6.34 8.05
N LEU A 64 19.17 -6.13 7.12
CA LEU A 64 19.88 -4.86 7.02
C LEU A 64 18.94 -3.73 6.59
N ILE A 65 18.06 -3.97 5.62
CA ILE A 65 17.07 -2.97 5.17
C ILE A 65 16.17 -2.55 6.33
N LEU A 66 15.61 -3.51 7.07
CA LEU A 66 14.70 -3.23 8.18
C LEU A 66 15.40 -2.51 9.34
N ASP A 67 16.68 -2.79 9.63
CA ASP A 67 17.45 -2.02 10.62
C ASP A 67 17.77 -0.59 10.16
N LYS A 68 18.08 -0.39 8.87
CA LYS A 68 18.62 0.88 8.37
C LYS A 68 17.54 1.87 7.92
N VAL A 69 16.44 1.39 7.33
CA VAL A 69 15.41 2.27 6.77
C VAL A 69 14.80 3.22 7.83
N PRO A 70 14.38 2.76 9.02
CA PRO A 70 13.85 3.66 10.04
C PRO A 70 14.84 4.74 10.48
N LYS A 71 16.14 4.41 10.54
CA LYS A 71 17.21 5.37 10.88
C LYS A 71 17.40 6.46 9.82
N LEU A 72 16.87 6.26 8.62
CA LEU A 72 16.90 7.25 7.54
C LEU A 72 15.72 8.22 7.59
N PHE A 73 14.66 7.96 8.36
CA PHE A 73 13.45 8.78 8.36
C PHE A 73 13.67 10.30 8.50
N PRO A 74 14.57 10.80 9.38
CA PRO A 74 14.90 12.23 9.47
C PRO A 74 15.41 12.86 8.14
N TYR A 75 15.96 12.05 7.25
CA TYR A 75 16.52 12.45 5.96
C TYR A 75 15.58 12.19 4.78
N THR A 76 14.40 11.62 5.04
CA THR A 76 13.45 11.24 4.01
C THR A 76 12.22 12.14 4.02
N LYS A 77 11.60 12.29 2.85
CA LYS A 77 10.25 12.83 2.69
C LYS A 77 9.24 11.72 2.39
N GLY A 78 9.71 10.48 2.23
CA GLY A 78 8.86 9.31 2.11
C GLY A 78 9.61 8.04 1.73
N VAL A 79 8.88 6.94 1.84
CA VAL A 79 9.32 5.57 1.56
C VAL A 79 8.31 4.93 0.64
N THR A 80 8.78 4.13 -0.31
CA THR A 80 7.91 3.36 -1.20
C THR A 80 8.22 1.88 -1.08
N LEU A 81 7.21 1.04 -1.18
CA LEU A 81 7.34 -0.40 -1.21
C LEU A 81 6.59 -0.93 -2.43
N LYS A 82 7.32 -1.50 -3.38
CA LYS A 82 6.77 -2.11 -4.59
C LYS A 82 6.78 -3.62 -4.42
N LEU A 83 5.60 -4.22 -4.55
CA LEU A 83 5.33 -5.61 -4.25
C LEU A 83 4.56 -6.26 -5.40
N THR A 84 4.84 -7.53 -5.66
CA THR A 84 3.98 -8.35 -6.54
C THR A 84 2.86 -9.05 -5.75
N ALA A 85 3.12 -9.40 -4.48
CA ALA A 85 2.18 -10.13 -3.62
C ALA A 85 1.97 -9.42 -2.27
N PRO A 86 1.38 -8.21 -2.24
CA PRO A 86 1.20 -7.44 -1.00
C PRO A 86 0.46 -8.20 0.12
N GLN A 87 -0.49 -9.07 -0.20
CA GLN A 87 -1.21 -9.83 0.82
C GLN A 87 -0.34 -10.88 1.53
N LYS A 88 0.76 -11.32 0.90
CA LYS A 88 1.79 -12.16 1.55
C LYS A 88 2.86 -11.34 2.28
N ARG A 89 2.69 -10.02 2.38
CA ARG A 89 3.66 -9.06 2.97
C ARG A 89 3.03 -8.20 4.04
N ARG A 90 1.91 -8.63 4.61
CA ARG A 90 1.15 -7.80 5.56
C ARG A 90 2.00 -7.40 6.75
N LYS A 91 2.85 -8.29 7.28
CA LYS A 91 3.76 -7.98 8.38
C LYS A 91 4.79 -6.91 8.04
N LEU A 92 5.43 -7.00 6.87
CA LEU A 92 6.35 -5.98 6.39
C LEU A 92 5.67 -4.62 6.20
N ILE A 93 4.48 -4.61 5.60
CA ILE A 93 3.69 -3.40 5.38
C ILE A 93 3.32 -2.76 6.73
N THR A 94 2.83 -3.56 7.68
CA THR A 94 2.51 -3.12 9.05
C THR A 94 3.73 -2.58 9.76
N TYR A 95 4.85 -3.31 9.77
CA TYR A 95 6.09 -2.88 10.38
C TYR A 95 6.57 -1.51 9.87
N LEU A 96 6.58 -1.30 8.56
CA LEU A 96 6.98 -0.03 7.97
C LEU A 96 6.00 1.09 8.31
N ASN A 97 4.69 0.81 8.28
CA ASN A 97 3.67 1.78 8.66
C ASN A 97 3.85 2.23 10.12
N ASP A 98 3.94 1.28 11.05
CA ASP A 98 4.07 1.55 12.48
C ASP A 98 5.37 2.29 12.78
N SER A 99 6.49 1.89 12.15
CA SER A 99 7.78 2.58 12.29
C SER A 99 7.70 4.04 11.82
N ILE A 100 6.97 4.31 10.74
CA ILE A 100 6.79 5.67 10.22
C ILE A 100 5.89 6.48 11.17
N LEU A 101 4.79 5.89 11.66
CA LEU A 101 3.88 6.54 12.60
C LEU A 101 4.55 6.85 13.93
N ASP A 102 5.38 5.95 14.45
CA ASP A 102 6.20 6.16 15.64
C ASP A 102 7.18 7.34 15.42
N PHE A 103 7.86 7.37 14.28
CA PHE A 103 8.78 8.46 13.95
C PHE A 103 8.10 9.84 13.85
N VAL A 104 6.89 9.91 13.28
CA VAL A 104 6.15 11.18 13.23
C VAL A 104 5.36 11.49 14.49
N ASP A 105 5.40 10.60 15.50
CA ASP A 105 4.65 10.68 16.76
C ASP A 105 3.13 10.76 16.53
N ARG A 106 2.59 9.83 15.75
CA ARG A 106 1.17 9.77 15.34
C ARG A 106 0.59 8.37 15.38
N MET A 107 0.79 7.65 16.49
CA MET A 107 0.29 6.28 16.65
C MET A 107 -1.24 6.18 16.65
N GLU A 108 -1.97 7.27 16.89
CA GLU A 108 -3.42 7.33 16.73
C GLU A 108 -3.90 7.03 15.30
N LEU A 109 -3.01 7.06 14.31
CA LEU A 109 -3.30 6.68 12.92
C LEU A 109 -3.07 5.19 12.64
N GLU A 110 -2.79 4.36 13.65
CA GLU A 110 -2.48 2.93 13.47
C GLU A 110 -3.51 2.19 12.60
N THR A 111 -4.79 2.55 12.73
CA THR A 111 -5.90 1.96 11.95
C THR A 111 -5.81 2.21 10.45
N SER A 112 -4.99 3.15 10.00
CA SER A 112 -4.67 3.36 8.58
C SER A 112 -4.08 2.12 7.93
N ILE A 113 -3.45 1.21 8.69
CA ILE A 113 -2.93 -0.05 8.19
C ILE A 113 -4.01 -0.94 7.56
N ASN A 114 -5.24 -0.90 8.09
CA ASN A 114 -6.38 -1.65 7.54
C ASN A 114 -6.75 -1.12 6.16
N ILE A 115 -6.71 0.20 5.98
CA ILE A 115 -6.92 0.84 4.67
C ILE A 115 -5.83 0.39 3.69
N ILE A 116 -4.56 0.37 4.10
CA ILE A 116 -3.46 -0.10 3.24
C ILE A 116 -3.67 -1.56 2.82
N HIS A 117 -4.00 -2.46 3.75
CA HIS A 117 -4.21 -3.88 3.47
C HIS A 117 -5.36 -4.10 2.48
N GLU A 118 -6.47 -3.38 2.63
CA GLU A 118 -7.62 -3.49 1.72
C GLU A 118 -7.34 -2.89 0.34
N LEU A 119 -6.72 -1.70 0.27
CA LEU A 119 -6.37 -1.08 -1.01
C LEU A 119 -5.36 -1.93 -1.80
N THR A 120 -4.39 -2.52 -1.10
CA THR A 120 -3.41 -3.41 -1.74
C THR A 120 -4.03 -4.76 -2.14
N ALA A 121 -5.02 -5.26 -1.38
CA ALA A 121 -5.80 -6.45 -1.75
C ALA A 121 -6.57 -6.24 -3.06
N ASN A 122 -7.20 -5.08 -3.21
CA ASN A 122 -7.88 -4.67 -4.46
C ASN A 122 -6.88 -4.60 -5.63
N GLY A 123 -5.71 -3.99 -5.41
CA GLY A 123 -4.66 -3.91 -6.44
C GLY A 123 -4.13 -5.28 -6.87
N GLU A 124 -3.88 -6.17 -5.91
CA GLU A 124 -3.44 -7.55 -6.19
C GLU A 124 -4.51 -8.32 -6.96
N LYS A 125 -5.77 -8.22 -6.55
CA LYS A 125 -6.91 -8.83 -7.26
C LYS A 125 -7.00 -8.35 -8.71
N ALA A 126 -6.95 -7.04 -8.94
CA ALA A 126 -7.01 -6.48 -10.29
C ALA A 126 -5.86 -7.01 -11.17
N ASN A 127 -4.65 -7.16 -10.62
CA ASN A 127 -3.53 -7.76 -11.32
C ASN A 127 -3.77 -9.24 -11.66
N LEU A 128 -4.31 -10.03 -10.72
CA LEU A 128 -4.63 -11.44 -10.93
C LEU A 128 -5.72 -11.63 -12.00
N GLU A 129 -6.82 -10.87 -11.91
CA GLU A 129 -7.91 -10.89 -12.89
C GLU A 129 -7.41 -10.50 -14.29
N ASN A 130 -6.57 -9.47 -14.39
CA ASN A 130 -5.96 -9.06 -15.65
C ASN A 130 -5.13 -10.18 -16.29
N ILE A 131 -4.34 -10.91 -15.48
CA ILE A 131 -3.54 -12.04 -15.97
C ILE A 131 -4.42 -13.21 -16.42
N ILE A 132 -5.46 -13.56 -15.65
CA ILE A 132 -6.41 -14.63 -16.00
C ILE A 132 -7.04 -14.35 -17.37
N MET A 133 -7.52 -13.12 -17.58
CA MET A 133 -8.14 -12.73 -18.84
C MET A 133 -7.12 -12.67 -19.99
N ARG A 134 -5.93 -12.10 -19.76
CA ARG A 134 -4.87 -11.99 -20.76
C ARG A 134 -4.38 -13.36 -21.23
N GLN A 135 -4.24 -14.31 -20.31
CA GLN A 135 -3.77 -15.67 -20.58
C GLN A 135 -4.93 -16.62 -20.96
N LYS A 136 -6.17 -16.12 -21.00
CA LYS A 136 -7.39 -16.90 -21.31
C LYS A 136 -7.55 -18.13 -20.40
N LEU A 137 -7.14 -18.01 -19.12
CA LEU A 137 -7.23 -19.09 -18.14
C LEU A 137 -8.69 -19.31 -17.67
N ALA A 138 -9.55 -18.30 -17.85
CA ALA A 138 -10.98 -18.41 -17.67
C ALA A 138 -11.70 -17.66 -18.79
N THR A 139 -12.77 -18.26 -19.32
CA THR A 139 -13.64 -17.65 -20.34
C THR A 139 -14.95 -17.12 -19.74
N ASP A 140 -15.45 -17.72 -18.66
CA ASP A 140 -16.59 -17.25 -17.89
C ASP A 140 -16.10 -16.45 -16.65
N PRO A 141 -16.52 -15.18 -16.47
CA PRO A 141 -16.21 -14.38 -15.28
C PRO A 141 -16.49 -15.09 -13.94
N LYS A 142 -17.46 -16.00 -13.87
CA LYS A 142 -17.77 -16.76 -12.65
C LYS A 142 -16.66 -17.71 -12.20
N ASN A 143 -15.78 -18.12 -13.13
CA ASN A 143 -14.66 -19.02 -12.84
C ASN A 143 -13.42 -18.28 -12.32
N VAL A 144 -13.40 -16.95 -12.41
CA VAL A 144 -12.26 -16.12 -11.99
C VAL A 144 -12.03 -16.19 -10.47
N PRO A 145 -13.02 -16.01 -9.59
CA PRO A 145 -12.78 -16.05 -8.14
C PRO A 145 -12.30 -17.42 -7.61
N PRO A 146 -12.88 -18.57 -8.02
CA PRO A 146 -12.35 -19.88 -7.64
C PRO A 146 -10.90 -20.10 -8.08
N LEU A 147 -10.54 -19.63 -9.29
CA LEU A 147 -9.18 -19.77 -9.81
C LEU A 147 -8.18 -18.94 -8.97
N ILE A 148 -8.54 -17.72 -8.58
CA ILE A 148 -7.72 -16.88 -7.68
C ILE A 148 -7.48 -17.56 -6.33
N ARG A 149 -8.50 -18.25 -5.79
CA ARG A 149 -8.42 -18.93 -4.49
C ARG A 149 -7.52 -20.16 -4.55
N ASN A 150 -7.68 -20.98 -5.58
CA ASN A 150 -7.03 -22.30 -5.66
C ASN A 150 -5.62 -22.23 -6.25
N GLU A 151 -5.39 -21.35 -7.23
CA GLU A 151 -4.16 -21.30 -8.02
C GLU A 151 -3.36 -20.01 -7.78
N ARG A 152 -3.50 -19.41 -6.58
CA ARG A 152 -2.95 -18.09 -6.26
C ARG A 152 -1.46 -17.98 -6.58
N ASP A 153 -0.67 -18.98 -6.21
CA ASP A 153 0.80 -18.94 -6.32
C ASP A 153 1.27 -19.01 -7.77
N MET A 154 0.60 -19.81 -8.60
CA MET A 154 0.80 -19.84 -10.05
C MET A 154 0.45 -18.48 -10.66
N LEU A 155 -0.69 -17.90 -10.29
CA LEU A 155 -1.12 -16.60 -10.81
C LEU A 155 -0.19 -15.46 -10.38
N LEU A 156 0.30 -15.47 -9.14
CA LEU A 156 1.29 -14.49 -8.66
C LEU A 156 2.62 -14.61 -9.42
N LYS A 157 3.05 -15.83 -9.77
CA LYS A 157 4.21 -16.04 -10.64
C LYS A 157 3.98 -15.44 -12.03
N LEU A 158 2.81 -15.64 -12.63
CA LEU A 158 2.47 -15.02 -13.91
C LEU A 158 2.41 -13.48 -13.80
N CYS A 159 1.82 -12.94 -12.73
CA CYS A 159 1.87 -11.50 -12.45
C CYS A 159 3.32 -10.98 -12.44
N ASN A 160 4.23 -11.70 -11.78
CA ASN A 160 5.66 -11.36 -11.76
C ASN A 160 6.28 -11.37 -13.17
N ASP A 161 6.06 -12.44 -13.94
CA ASP A 161 6.60 -12.59 -15.30
C ASP A 161 6.10 -11.48 -16.24
N HIS A 162 4.88 -10.99 -16.00
CA HIS A 162 4.26 -9.86 -16.69
C HIS A 162 4.51 -8.49 -16.05
N LYS A 163 5.42 -8.40 -15.08
CA LYS A 163 5.80 -7.14 -14.39
C LYS A 163 4.61 -6.42 -13.76
N LYS A 164 3.61 -7.15 -13.25
CA LYS A 164 2.51 -6.60 -12.47
C LYS A 164 2.98 -6.30 -11.04
N TRP A 165 2.53 -5.17 -10.51
CA TRP A 165 2.94 -4.70 -9.20
C TRP A 165 1.87 -3.84 -8.53
N VAL A 166 1.93 -3.83 -7.20
CA VAL A 166 1.26 -2.86 -6.33
C VAL A 166 2.35 -2.09 -5.58
N LYS A 167 2.26 -0.76 -5.57
CA LYS A 167 3.25 0.12 -4.95
C LYS A 167 2.59 0.96 -3.88
N ILE A 168 3.04 0.82 -2.65
CA ILE A 168 2.63 1.63 -1.51
C ILE A 168 3.67 2.74 -1.36
N SER A 169 3.24 3.98 -1.19
CA SER A 169 4.11 5.12 -0.94
C SER A 169 3.64 5.86 0.29
N TRP A 170 4.46 5.88 1.33
CA TRP A 170 4.29 6.74 2.49
C TRP A 170 5.06 8.03 2.24
N LYS A 171 4.39 9.17 2.29
CA LYS A 171 5.00 10.50 2.31
C LYS A 171 4.65 11.13 3.63
N PHE A 172 5.65 11.56 4.38
CA PHE A 172 5.45 11.93 5.77
C PHE A 172 6.36 13.08 6.19
N THR A 173 5.82 13.89 7.09
CA THR A 173 6.48 14.91 7.89
C THR A 173 5.77 14.95 9.24
N HIS A 174 6.27 15.72 10.20
CA HIS A 174 5.53 16.00 11.45
C HIS A 174 4.26 16.83 11.26
N LYS A 175 3.90 17.20 10.03
CA LYS A 175 2.69 17.98 9.69
C LYS A 175 1.67 17.21 8.84
N ILE A 176 2.14 16.26 8.04
CA ILE A 176 1.32 15.55 7.05
C ILE A 176 1.76 14.10 7.01
N PHE A 177 0.79 13.19 6.97
CA PHE A 177 0.99 11.79 6.65
C PHE A 177 0.12 11.42 5.45
N LYS A 178 0.75 10.89 4.41
CA LYS A 178 0.09 10.53 3.16
C LYS A 178 0.46 9.12 2.74
N ILE A 179 -0.55 8.34 2.39
CA ILE A 179 -0.43 7.01 1.82
C ILE A 179 -0.94 7.08 0.38
N GLU A 180 -0.14 6.60 -0.57
CA GLU A 180 -0.56 6.34 -1.95
C GLU A 180 -0.39 4.86 -2.27
N VAL A 181 -1.48 4.17 -2.59
CA VAL A 181 -1.45 2.81 -3.14
C VAL A 181 -1.68 2.91 -4.64
N LYS A 182 -0.68 2.48 -5.41
CA LYS A 182 -0.67 2.51 -6.87
C LYS A 182 -0.66 1.10 -7.44
N ASN A 183 -1.37 0.90 -8.54
CA ASN A 183 -1.41 -0.36 -9.27
C ASN A 183 -1.18 -0.11 -10.77
N ASN A 184 -0.44 -0.98 -11.45
CA ASN A 184 -0.21 -0.89 -12.90
C ASN A 184 -1.18 -1.73 -13.74
N THR A 185 -2.38 -1.92 -13.21
CA THR A 185 -3.53 -2.36 -14.00
C THR A 185 -4.57 -1.25 -13.91
N PRO A 186 -4.92 -0.61 -15.05
CA PRO A 186 -5.90 0.46 -15.07
C PRO A 186 -7.27 -0.09 -14.67
N ILE A 187 -8.02 0.73 -13.94
CA ILE A 187 -9.43 0.48 -13.66
C ILE A 187 -10.24 0.87 -14.91
N ASP A 188 -11.27 0.10 -15.23
CA ASP A 188 -12.18 0.48 -16.31
C ASP A 188 -13.17 1.57 -15.86
N SER A 189 -13.81 2.24 -16.81
CA SER A 189 -14.72 3.36 -16.52
C SER A 189 -15.88 2.97 -15.59
N MET A 190 -16.34 1.71 -15.68
CA MET A 190 -17.40 1.16 -14.84
C MET A 190 -16.94 0.97 -13.39
N GLY A 191 -15.75 0.41 -13.20
CA GLY A 191 -15.10 0.25 -11.89
C GLY A 191 -14.86 1.60 -11.23
N LEU A 192 -14.40 2.60 -11.97
CA LEU A 192 -14.18 3.96 -11.45
C LEU A 192 -15.50 4.61 -11.00
N SER A 193 -16.58 4.41 -11.76
CA SER A 193 -17.92 4.89 -11.39
C SER A 193 -18.41 4.25 -10.08
N ASN A 194 -18.26 2.93 -9.95
CA ASN A 194 -18.63 2.19 -8.74
C ASN A 194 -17.84 2.65 -7.51
N ILE A 195 -16.53 2.91 -7.68
CA ILE A 195 -15.68 3.45 -6.60
C ILE A 195 -16.15 4.84 -6.18
N LYS A 196 -16.43 5.74 -7.13
CA LYS A 196 -16.94 7.08 -6.83
C LYS A 196 -18.24 7.02 -6.04
N GLN A 197 -19.16 6.13 -6.43
CA GLN A 197 -20.40 5.91 -5.71
C GLN A 197 -20.16 5.43 -4.27
N LYS A 198 -19.31 4.41 -4.08
CA LYS A 198 -18.97 3.89 -2.74
C LYS A 198 -18.31 4.93 -1.84
N VAL A 199 -17.34 5.70 -2.35
CA VAL A 199 -16.68 6.77 -1.58
C VAL A 199 -17.67 7.87 -1.18
N SER A 200 -18.63 8.19 -2.05
CA SER A 200 -19.67 9.20 -1.76
C SER A 200 -20.77 8.71 -0.81
N THR A 201 -20.82 7.41 -0.49
CA THR A 201 -21.86 6.84 0.35
C THR A 201 -21.54 7.11 1.83
N LYS A 202 -22.42 7.88 2.49
CA LYS A 202 -22.34 8.11 3.94
C LYS A 202 -22.85 6.88 4.67
N LEU A 203 -22.00 6.23 5.46
CA LEU A 203 -22.38 5.10 6.31
C LEU A 203 -22.55 5.56 7.75
N ASN A 204 -23.51 4.99 8.47
CA ASN A 204 -23.70 5.26 9.90
C ASN A 204 -22.85 4.31 10.76
N THR A 205 -22.62 3.08 10.28
CA THR A 205 -21.74 2.10 10.93
C THR A 205 -20.88 1.35 9.90
N ILE A 206 -19.76 0.80 10.36
CA ILE A 206 -18.94 -0.12 9.55
C ILE A 206 -19.76 -1.36 9.14
N ALA A 207 -20.62 -1.86 10.04
CA ALA A 207 -21.49 -3.01 9.80
C ALA A 207 -22.45 -2.80 8.61
N ASP A 208 -22.90 -1.57 8.38
CA ASP A 208 -23.74 -1.23 7.22
C ASP A 208 -23.01 -1.46 5.88
N GLY A 209 -21.68 -1.27 5.86
CA GLY A 209 -20.84 -1.63 4.72
C GLY A 209 -20.67 -3.15 4.56
N PHE A 210 -20.72 -3.91 5.66
CA PHE A 210 -20.60 -5.37 5.65
C PHE A 210 -21.89 -6.10 5.26
N MET A 211 -23.08 -5.55 5.54
CA MET A 211 -24.36 -6.24 5.27
C MET A 211 -24.63 -6.51 3.77
N GLY A 212 -23.89 -5.87 2.86
CA GLY A 212 -23.98 -6.10 1.41
C GLY A 212 -22.84 -6.91 0.78
N GLU A 213 -21.75 -7.18 1.52
CA GLU A 213 -20.50 -7.78 1.00
C GLU A 213 -20.06 -8.99 1.85
N ILE A 214 -21.00 -9.84 2.28
CA ILE A 214 -20.78 -11.05 3.12
C ILE A 214 -20.14 -12.20 2.31
N ASP A 215 -19.08 -11.92 1.56
CA ASP A 215 -18.34 -12.94 0.85
C ASP A 215 -16.86 -12.72 1.14
N ASP A 216 -16.18 -13.76 1.63
CA ASP A 216 -14.72 -13.86 1.91
C ASP A 216 -13.90 -13.71 0.61
N LYS A 217 -14.11 -12.59 -0.08
CA LYS A 217 -13.51 -12.24 -1.35
C LYS A 217 -12.47 -11.19 -1.06
N ILE A 218 -11.22 -11.57 -1.27
CA ILE A 218 -10.11 -10.62 -1.38
C ILE A 218 -10.54 -9.50 -2.34
N GLY A 219 -10.39 -8.26 -1.88
CA GLY A 219 -10.74 -7.06 -2.62
C GLY A 219 -12.23 -6.92 -2.94
N ALA A 220 -13.11 -7.03 -1.93
CA ALA A 220 -14.56 -6.81 -2.08
C ALA A 220 -14.93 -5.32 -2.29
N GLY A 221 -14.02 -4.40 -1.96
CA GLY A 221 -14.26 -2.96 -1.99
C GLY A 221 -14.49 -2.35 -0.61
N LEU A 222 -14.44 -3.17 0.45
CA LEU A 222 -14.56 -2.77 1.86
C LEU A 222 -13.57 -1.68 2.29
N GLY A 223 -12.37 -1.65 1.70
CA GLY A 223 -11.36 -0.62 1.96
C GLY A 223 -11.87 0.81 1.81
N LEU A 224 -12.85 1.06 0.93
CA LEU A 224 -13.43 2.39 0.73
C LEU A 224 -14.37 2.80 1.88
N PHE A 225 -15.00 1.82 2.55
CA PHE A 225 -15.83 2.08 3.73
C PHE A 225 -14.97 2.36 4.96
N PHE A 226 -13.85 1.65 5.12
CA PHE A 226 -12.87 1.94 6.17
C PHE A 226 -12.32 3.36 6.07
N VAL A 227 -12.14 3.88 4.85
CA VAL A 227 -11.70 5.26 4.64
C VAL A 227 -12.71 6.27 5.20
N ASN A 228 -14.01 6.05 5.00
CA ASN A 228 -15.03 6.96 5.50
C ASN A 228 -15.07 6.96 7.03
N PHE A 229 -15.06 5.78 7.65
CA PHE A 229 -14.99 5.66 9.11
C PHE A 229 -13.72 6.29 9.69
N PHE A 230 -12.57 6.01 9.09
CA PHE A 230 -11.29 6.59 9.50
C PHE A 230 -11.33 8.12 9.40
N LYS A 231 -11.88 8.66 8.32
CA LYS A 231 -12.02 10.10 8.13
C LYS A 231 -12.86 10.74 9.23
N ASP A 232 -14.01 10.16 9.55
CA ASP A 232 -14.90 10.67 10.58
C ASP A 232 -14.24 10.56 11.97
N GLU A 233 -13.62 9.42 12.29
CA GLU A 233 -12.90 9.23 13.54
C GLU A 233 -11.75 10.23 13.72
N MET A 234 -10.93 10.43 12.68
CA MET A 234 -9.81 11.37 12.71
C MET A 234 -10.29 12.81 12.92
N LYS A 235 -11.42 13.17 12.32
CA LYS A 235 -11.99 14.50 12.47
C LYS A 235 -12.61 14.72 13.84
N GLU A 236 -13.36 13.74 14.36
CA GLU A 236 -14.10 13.87 15.62
C GLU A 236 -13.18 13.80 16.85
N LYS A 237 -12.21 12.88 16.85
CA LYS A 237 -11.34 12.65 18.02
C LYS A 237 -10.10 13.54 18.06
N TYR A 238 -9.55 13.86 16.89
CA TYR A 238 -8.24 14.52 16.78
C TYR A 238 -8.28 15.84 15.99
N ASP A 239 -9.44 16.23 15.43
CA ASP A 239 -9.63 17.42 14.59
C ASP A 239 -8.72 17.47 13.34
N PHE A 240 -8.20 16.31 12.91
CA PHE A 240 -7.37 16.20 11.73
C PHE A 240 -8.20 16.29 10.45
N GLU A 241 -7.65 16.96 9.44
CA GLU A 241 -8.26 17.00 8.12
C GLU A 241 -7.77 15.83 7.27
N THR A 242 -8.71 15.10 6.68
CA THR A 242 -8.42 13.94 5.84
C THR A 242 -8.96 14.13 4.42
N ILE A 243 -8.13 13.80 3.45
CA ILE A 243 -8.45 13.87 2.02
C ILE A 243 -8.21 12.49 1.42
N PHE A 244 -9.26 11.88 0.88
CA PHE A 244 -9.17 10.65 0.11
C PHE A 244 -9.51 10.89 -1.36
N ARG A 245 -8.72 10.32 -2.27
CA ARG A 245 -8.91 10.42 -3.71
C ARG A 245 -8.56 9.10 -4.39
N VAL A 246 -9.35 8.71 -5.40
CA VAL A 246 -8.99 7.67 -6.36
C VAL A 246 -8.95 8.30 -7.74
N TYR A 247 -7.84 8.14 -8.45
CA TYR A 247 -7.63 8.73 -9.77
C TYR A 247 -6.68 7.87 -10.61
N GLU A 248 -6.77 8.03 -11.92
CA GLU A 248 -5.82 7.48 -12.87
C GLU A 248 -4.70 8.49 -13.12
N SER A 249 -3.48 8.00 -13.28
CA SER A 249 -2.35 8.81 -13.73
C SER A 249 -2.19 8.76 -15.24
N ASP A 250 -1.41 9.70 -15.78
CA ASP A 250 -1.06 9.74 -17.21
C ASP A 250 -0.26 8.52 -17.71
N PHE A 251 0.10 7.59 -16.81
CA PHE A 251 0.87 6.38 -17.09
C PHE A 251 0.03 5.09 -16.96
N ASP A 252 -1.30 5.18 -17.11
CA ASP A 252 -2.24 4.06 -16.95
C ASP A 252 -2.15 3.35 -15.59
N GLU A 253 -1.69 4.07 -14.56
CA GLU A 253 -1.71 3.60 -13.17
C GLU A 253 -2.98 4.07 -12.47
N THR A 254 -3.61 3.19 -11.71
CA THR A 254 -4.64 3.57 -10.74
C THR A 254 -4.00 3.90 -9.41
N ILE A 255 -4.40 5.03 -8.82
CA ILE A 255 -3.87 5.55 -7.57
C ILE A 255 -5.02 5.80 -6.58
N ALA A 256 -4.96 5.15 -5.42
CA ALA A 256 -5.74 5.51 -4.24
C ALA A 256 -4.84 6.27 -3.25
N SER A 257 -5.26 7.45 -2.83
CA SER A 257 -4.47 8.36 -2.00
C SER A 257 -5.27 8.79 -0.78
N LEU A 258 -4.72 8.56 0.42
CA LEU A 258 -5.19 9.08 1.69
C LEU A 258 -4.16 10.08 2.22
N THR A 259 -4.59 11.30 2.52
CA THR A 259 -3.76 12.33 3.16
C THR A 259 -4.41 12.72 4.49
N VAL A 260 -3.63 12.78 5.56
CA VAL A 260 -4.00 13.30 6.88
C VAL A 260 -3.12 14.51 7.18
N MET A 261 -3.74 15.63 7.53
CA MET A 261 -3.07 16.88 7.89
C MET A 261 -3.23 17.11 9.38
N PHE A 262 -2.10 17.29 10.09
CA PHE A 262 -2.05 17.42 11.56
C PHE A 262 -2.20 18.85 12.04
N GLU A 263 -1.85 19.82 11.19
CA GLU A 263 -2.01 21.24 11.46
C GLU A 263 -3.06 21.82 10.50
N LYS A 264 -3.91 22.72 10.99
CA LYS A 264 -4.77 23.55 10.14
C LYS A 264 -3.90 24.62 9.48
N ASN A 265 -4.05 24.78 8.16
CA ASN A 265 -3.44 25.89 7.42
C ASN A 265 -4.02 27.24 7.86
#